data_AF-A0A7X9DE55-F1
#
_entry.id   AF-A0A7X9DE55-F1
#
_cell.length_a   1.000
_cell.length_b   1.000
_cell.length_c   1.000
_cell.angle_alpha   90.00
_cell.angle_beta   90.00
_cell.angle_gamma   90.00
#
_symmetry.space_group_name_H-M   'P 1'
#
loop_
_entity.id
_entity.type
_entity.pdbx_description
1 polymer ?
#
loop_
_entity_poly.entity_id
_entity_poly.type
_entity_poly.pdbx_seq_one_letter_code
_entity_poly.pdbx_strand_id
1 'polypeptide(L)'
;MKFKSLILYLSIFSILLLIDNGSGQDYVALIQQNKFTDALQIIQLQLDEMYSSRSIDKKVPDSYVAIGKIEEGIDLKKLFTDRKLQPYFIENNDTLYTLHINAALCYHNMFKYKEAVQHYFQALRFTTISEKDHTIFYSLALLFKRLNKHDAYLTYLEEAYEIKPDNYDYSLELALALASGKNKKKALFHLNRYIQAKGNDTPPELYLTAANCYESIGDFINAGRYYQLYLTIHPDDAAIQFALGYLAYTKISDMKLAYTSLSKGLSLYGDSDLIRKGISHAIIGDITSMDLNYTESLNHYLQAIQISERIHQSIEDKKNSIEGIKIKINTIKSTLLDKKDISLYPEYQSLMDELGNNELELRRLEHEYSKLTVGELYFKIASTYENTMQYQQAIDWYTRAIASGTKIRESSKKIEKIQLKISRGY
;
A
#
# COMPACT_ATOMS: atom_id res chain seq x y z
N MET A 1 -3.00 20.90 4.37
CA MET A 1 -4.36 21.44 4.26
C MET A 1 -5.14 20.58 3.26
N LYS A 2 -6.14 19.85 3.75
CA LYS A 2 -7.13 19.00 3.04
C LYS A 2 -6.59 17.83 2.19
N PHE A 3 -6.57 16.65 2.83
CA PHE A 3 -6.78 15.35 2.18
C PHE A 3 -8.00 15.45 1.26
N LYS A 4 -7.79 15.48 -0.06
CA LYS A 4 -8.89 15.21 -1.00
C LYS A 4 -9.08 13.70 -1.04
N SER A 5 -10.10 13.26 -0.32
CA SER A 5 -10.77 11.98 -0.53
C SER A 5 -10.94 11.74 -2.03
N LEU A 6 -10.32 10.67 -2.53
CA LEU A 6 -10.60 10.11 -3.84
C LEU A 6 -12.04 9.59 -3.79
N ILE A 7 -13.00 10.48 -4.08
CA ILE A 7 -14.40 10.12 -4.29
C ILE A 7 -14.42 9.43 -5.64
N LEU A 8 -14.31 8.10 -5.61
CA LEU A 8 -14.64 7.24 -6.74
C LEU A 8 -16.13 7.48 -7.01
N TYR A 9 -16.44 8.35 -7.98
CA TYR A 9 -17.78 8.41 -8.54
C TYR A 9 -18.03 7.04 -9.20
N LEU A 10 -18.69 6.15 -8.46
CA LEU A 10 -19.39 5.01 -9.04
C LEU A 10 -20.45 5.59 -9.98
N SER A 11 -20.10 5.71 -11.26
CA SER A 11 -21.09 5.80 -12.31
C SER A 11 -21.85 4.46 -12.29
N ILE A 12 -22.98 4.46 -11.57
CA ILE A 12 -23.99 3.42 -11.71
C ILE A 12 -24.44 3.48 -13.17
N PHE A 13 -23.87 2.61 -14.00
CA PHE A 13 -24.26 2.51 -15.40
C PHE A 13 -25.64 1.87 -15.43
N SER A 14 -26.67 2.71 -15.57
CA SER A 14 -28.04 2.33 -15.81
C SER A 14 -28.14 1.72 -17.21
N ILE A 15 -28.04 0.40 -17.33
CA ILE A 15 -28.41 -0.29 -18.57
C ILE A 15 -29.90 -0.63 -18.48
N LEU A 16 -30.66 0.17 -19.23
CA LEU A 16 -32.09 0.08 -19.47
C LEU A 16 -32.40 -1.20 -20.26
N LEU A 17 -33.26 -2.07 -19.72
CA LEU A 17 -34.01 -3.04 -20.51
C LEU A 17 -35.48 -2.63 -20.43
N LEU A 18 -35.92 -1.89 -21.45
CA LEU A 18 -37.34 -1.59 -21.67
C LEU A 18 -38.03 -2.88 -22.10
N ILE A 19 -38.82 -3.45 -21.20
CA ILE A 19 -39.92 -4.34 -21.57
C ILE A 19 -41.18 -3.68 -21.04
N ASP A 20 -41.97 -3.13 -21.96
CA ASP A 20 -43.30 -2.60 -21.70
C ASP A 20 -44.24 -3.75 -21.38
N ASN A 21 -44.87 -3.72 -20.20
CA ASN A 21 -46.04 -4.54 -19.88
C ASN A 21 -46.87 -3.84 -18.81
N GLY A 22 -47.93 -3.16 -19.26
CA GLY A 22 -49.26 -3.13 -18.67
C GLY A 22 -49.42 -2.95 -17.15
N SER A 23 -49.92 -1.77 -16.77
CA SER A 23 -50.69 -1.45 -15.56
C SER A 23 -50.05 -1.73 -14.19
N GLY A 24 -49.55 -0.66 -13.55
CA GLY A 24 -49.03 -0.65 -12.19
C GLY A 24 -47.79 0.24 -12.12
N GLN A 25 -47.53 0.90 -11.00
CA GLN A 25 -46.32 1.73 -10.86
C GLN A 25 -45.08 0.93 -11.29
N ASP A 26 -44.35 1.44 -12.28
CA ASP A 26 -43.17 0.77 -12.79
C ASP A 26 -42.09 0.76 -11.70
N TYR A 27 -41.76 -0.43 -11.18
CA TYR A 27 -40.72 -0.59 -10.16
C TYR A 27 -39.36 -0.07 -10.67
N VAL A 28 -39.12 -0.05 -11.99
CA VAL A 28 -37.92 0.51 -12.60
C VAL A 28 -37.87 2.03 -12.37
N ALA A 29 -38.99 2.73 -12.56
CA ALA A 29 -39.08 4.16 -12.29
C ALA A 29 -38.87 4.48 -10.79
N LEU A 30 -39.35 3.62 -9.89
CA LEU A 30 -39.12 3.75 -8.46
C LEU A 30 -37.64 3.54 -8.09
N ILE A 31 -36.95 2.58 -8.70
CA ILE A 31 -35.51 2.37 -8.54
C ILE A 31 -34.75 3.62 -8.98
N GLN A 32 -35.10 4.22 -10.13
CA GLN A 32 -34.49 5.46 -10.62
C GLN A 32 -34.72 6.65 -9.68
N GLN A 33 -35.83 6.68 -8.95
CA GLN A 33 -36.14 7.67 -7.93
C GLN A 33 -35.51 7.35 -6.55
N ASN A 34 -34.68 6.30 -6.45
CA ASN A 34 -34.12 5.79 -5.20
C ASN A 34 -35.18 5.33 -4.16
N LYS A 35 -36.39 4.99 -4.60
CA LYS A 35 -37.48 4.46 -3.76
C LYS A 35 -37.42 2.93 -3.71
N PHE A 36 -36.35 2.40 -3.14
CA PHE A 36 -36.03 0.97 -3.18
C PHE A 36 -37.03 0.09 -2.42
N THR A 37 -37.62 0.58 -1.33
CA THR A 37 -38.64 -0.16 -0.56
C THR A 37 -39.90 -0.40 -1.37
N ASP A 38 -40.36 0.64 -2.07
CA ASP A 38 -41.61 0.63 -2.82
C ASP A 38 -41.44 -0.22 -4.09
N ALA A 39 -40.30 -0.07 -4.76
CA ALA A 39 -39.92 -0.93 -5.88
C ALA A 39 -39.87 -2.41 -5.46
N LEU A 40 -39.26 -2.71 -4.30
CA LEU A 40 -39.13 -4.07 -3.81
C LEU A 40 -40.48 -4.72 -3.50
N GLN A 41 -41.46 -3.98 -2.99
CA GLN A 41 -42.82 -4.50 -2.76
C GLN A 41 -43.47 -4.96 -4.06
N ILE A 42 -43.36 -4.15 -5.12
CA ILE A 42 -43.91 -4.49 -6.44
C ILE A 42 -43.19 -5.72 -7.02
N ILE A 43 -41.86 -5.76 -6.93
CA ILE A 43 -41.06 -6.90 -7.40
C ILE A 43 -41.42 -8.18 -6.64
N GLN A 44 -41.60 -8.11 -5.31
CA GLN A 44 -41.99 -9.26 -4.50
C GLN A 44 -43.37 -9.79 -4.89
N LEU A 45 -44.36 -8.92 -5.09
CA LEU A 45 -45.68 -9.32 -5.56
C LEU A 45 -45.63 -10.04 -6.92
N GLN A 46 -44.84 -9.52 -7.87
CA GLN A 46 -44.65 -10.15 -9.18
C GLN A 46 -43.94 -11.50 -9.08
N LEU A 47 -42.90 -11.60 -8.23
CA LEU A 47 -42.24 -12.87 -7.96
C LEU A 47 -43.23 -13.89 -7.37
N ASP A 48 -44.00 -13.50 -6.35
CA ASP A 48 -44.98 -14.38 -5.67
C ASP A 48 -46.07 -14.86 -6.64
N GLU A 49 -46.58 -14.01 -7.52
CA GLU A 49 -47.53 -14.37 -8.58
C GLU A 49 -46.92 -15.39 -9.56
N MET A 50 -45.67 -15.16 -9.99
CA MET A 50 -44.96 -16.07 -10.90
C MET A 50 -44.63 -17.42 -10.27
N TYR A 51 -44.29 -17.44 -8.98
CA TYR A 51 -44.02 -18.67 -8.24
C TYR A 51 -45.31 -19.44 -7.90
N SER A 52 -46.43 -18.75 -7.68
CA SER A 52 -47.73 -19.36 -7.33
C SER A 52 -48.57 -19.84 -8.53
N SER A 53 -48.39 -19.25 -9.72
CA SER A 53 -49.20 -19.55 -10.92
C SER A 53 -48.86 -20.85 -11.67
N ARG A 54 -47.91 -21.68 -11.20
CA ARG A 54 -47.41 -22.86 -11.94
C ARG A 54 -47.91 -24.23 -11.46
N SER A 55 -48.08 -25.11 -12.44
CA SER A 55 -48.67 -26.45 -12.37
C SER A 55 -47.70 -27.55 -11.87
N ILE A 56 -48.34 -28.61 -11.37
CA ILE A 56 -47.91 -29.78 -10.58
C ILE A 56 -46.57 -30.47 -10.97
N ASP A 57 -45.97 -30.22 -12.14
CA ASP A 57 -44.81 -30.99 -12.65
C ASP A 57 -43.50 -30.20 -12.86
N LYS A 58 -43.44 -28.89 -12.57
CA LYS A 58 -42.21 -28.09 -12.72
C LYS A 58 -41.99 -27.17 -11.51
N LYS A 59 -41.29 -27.67 -10.49
CA LYS A 59 -40.90 -26.88 -9.31
C LYS A 59 -39.81 -25.88 -9.70
N VAL A 60 -40.11 -24.57 -9.58
CA VAL A 60 -39.06 -23.55 -9.65
C VAL A 60 -38.27 -23.65 -8.35
N PRO A 61 -36.95 -23.85 -8.40
CA PRO A 61 -36.23 -23.98 -7.15
C PRO A 61 -36.09 -22.60 -6.48
N ASP A 62 -36.83 -22.45 -5.39
CA ASP A 62 -36.89 -21.31 -4.47
C ASP A 62 -35.83 -21.40 -3.36
N SER A 63 -35.27 -22.60 -3.15
CA SER A 63 -34.24 -22.86 -2.14
C SER A 63 -33.10 -21.85 -2.22
N TYR A 64 -32.92 -21.12 -1.11
CA TYR A 64 -31.78 -20.25 -0.86
C TYR A 64 -30.51 -21.08 -0.74
N VAL A 65 -29.43 -20.63 -1.38
CA VAL A 65 -28.11 -21.25 -1.18
C VAL A 65 -27.48 -20.67 0.07
N ALA A 66 -26.95 -21.53 0.94
CA ALA A 66 -26.28 -21.08 2.15
C ALA A 66 -25.17 -20.07 1.79
N ILE A 67 -25.25 -18.85 2.34
CA ILE A 67 -24.32 -17.77 2.03
C ILE A 67 -22.87 -18.21 2.27
N GLY A 68 -22.62 -19.05 3.28
CA GLY A 68 -21.28 -19.61 3.53
C GLY A 68 -20.68 -20.34 2.32
N LYS A 69 -21.50 -21.03 1.53
CA LYS A 69 -21.05 -21.68 0.29
C LYS A 69 -20.69 -20.66 -0.81
N ILE A 70 -21.42 -19.55 -0.88
CA ILE A 70 -21.15 -18.46 -1.83
C ILE A 70 -19.90 -17.68 -1.37
N GLU A 71 -19.74 -17.47 -0.06
CA GLU A 71 -18.54 -16.88 0.55
C GLU A 71 -17.28 -17.70 0.31
N GLU A 72 -17.38 -19.04 0.28
CA GLU A 72 -16.27 -19.94 -0.02
C GLU A 72 -15.77 -19.82 -1.48
N GLY A 73 -16.37 -18.95 -2.29
CA GLY A 73 -15.90 -18.68 -3.65
C GLY A 73 -16.22 -19.81 -4.60
N ILE A 74 -17.42 -20.40 -4.51
CA ILE A 74 -17.90 -21.33 -5.53
C ILE A 74 -17.82 -20.64 -6.88
N ASP A 75 -17.21 -21.33 -7.84
CA ASP A 75 -17.15 -20.97 -9.25
C ASP A 75 -18.59 -21.00 -9.82
N LEU A 76 -19.28 -19.87 -9.69
CA LEU A 76 -20.66 -19.72 -10.13
C LEU A 76 -20.71 -19.78 -11.66
N LYS A 77 -19.66 -19.30 -12.32
CA LYS A 77 -19.52 -19.38 -13.76
C LYS A 77 -19.58 -20.82 -14.25
N LYS A 78 -18.79 -21.71 -13.67
CA LYS A 78 -18.82 -23.14 -13.98
C LYS A 78 -20.13 -23.79 -13.53
N LEU A 79 -20.61 -23.48 -12.32
CA LEU A 79 -21.84 -24.05 -11.78
C LEU A 79 -23.03 -23.84 -12.72
N PHE A 80 -23.15 -22.64 -13.30
CA PHE A 80 -24.26 -22.27 -14.17
C PHE A 80 -23.99 -22.48 -15.67
N THR A 81 -22.74 -22.56 -16.11
CA THR A 81 -22.39 -22.93 -17.50
C THR A 81 -22.51 -24.44 -17.73
N ASP A 82 -22.01 -25.27 -16.80
CA ASP A 82 -21.96 -26.75 -16.96
C ASP A 82 -23.24 -27.47 -16.52
N ARG A 83 -24.29 -26.70 -16.22
CA ARG A 83 -25.55 -27.25 -15.73
C ARG A 83 -26.19 -28.17 -16.78
N LYS A 84 -26.61 -29.36 -16.35
CA LYS A 84 -27.46 -30.24 -17.17
C LYS A 84 -28.91 -29.98 -16.82
N LEU A 85 -29.77 -29.88 -17.84
CA LEU A 85 -31.22 -29.85 -17.68
C LEU A 85 -31.65 -31.12 -16.92
N GLN A 86 -31.89 -31.01 -15.62
CA GLN A 86 -32.51 -32.08 -14.83
C GLN A 86 -34.03 -32.03 -14.99
N PRO A 87 -34.77 -33.13 -14.70
CA PRO A 87 -36.24 -33.12 -14.66
C PRO A 87 -36.79 -32.02 -13.74
N TYR A 88 -36.02 -31.61 -12.74
CA TYR A 88 -36.30 -30.51 -11.81
C TYR A 88 -35.47 -29.26 -12.15
N PHE A 89 -35.65 -28.83 -13.40
CA PHE A 89 -35.58 -27.46 -13.94
C PHE A 89 -34.34 -26.58 -13.80
N ILE A 90 -33.79 -26.21 -14.97
CA ILE A 90 -33.23 -24.89 -15.26
C ILE A 90 -33.71 -24.47 -16.67
N GLU A 91 -34.87 -23.81 -16.76
CA GLU A 91 -35.32 -23.12 -17.99
C GLU A 91 -34.85 -21.67 -17.91
N ASN A 92 -34.30 -21.16 -19.00
CA ASN A 92 -33.98 -19.74 -19.10
C ASN A 92 -35.27 -18.94 -19.02
N ASN A 93 -35.33 -17.96 -18.10
CA ASN A 93 -36.48 -17.11 -17.91
C ASN A 93 -36.02 -15.66 -17.67
N ASP A 94 -36.09 -14.86 -18.72
CA ASP A 94 -35.65 -13.47 -18.71
C ASP A 94 -36.43 -12.59 -17.71
N THR A 95 -37.71 -12.90 -17.48
CA THR A 95 -38.53 -12.14 -16.52
C THR A 95 -38.11 -12.41 -15.08
N LEU A 96 -37.97 -13.68 -14.68
CA LEU A 96 -37.47 -14.03 -13.34
C LEU A 96 -36.03 -13.54 -13.12
N TYR A 97 -35.18 -13.68 -14.14
CA TYR A 97 -33.82 -13.12 -14.13
C TYR A 97 -33.83 -11.62 -13.82
N THR A 98 -34.66 -10.86 -14.55
CA THR A 98 -34.75 -9.39 -14.41
C THR A 98 -35.31 -8.99 -13.04
N LEU A 99 -36.36 -9.65 -12.56
CA LEU A 99 -36.94 -9.39 -11.24
C LEU A 99 -35.94 -9.65 -10.12
N HIS A 100 -35.21 -10.77 -10.19
CA HIS A 100 -34.20 -11.08 -9.18
C HIS A 100 -33.02 -10.10 -9.20
N ILE A 101 -32.56 -9.61 -10.36
CA ILE A 101 -31.53 -8.56 -10.41
C ILE A 101 -32.02 -7.26 -9.77
N ASN A 102 -33.24 -6.82 -10.10
CA ASN A 102 -33.78 -5.57 -9.58
C ASN A 102 -34.07 -5.67 -8.07
N ALA A 103 -34.51 -6.84 -7.57
CA ALA A 103 -34.60 -7.10 -6.14
C ALA A 103 -33.22 -7.03 -5.47
N ALA A 104 -32.19 -7.64 -6.07
CA ALA A 104 -30.83 -7.60 -5.54
C ALA A 104 -30.29 -6.16 -5.45
N LEU A 105 -30.56 -5.34 -6.47
CA LEU A 105 -30.21 -3.92 -6.50
C LEU A 105 -30.93 -3.13 -5.39
N CYS A 106 -32.22 -3.38 -5.17
CA CYS A 106 -32.95 -2.75 -4.08
C CYS A 106 -32.36 -3.13 -2.72
N TYR A 107 -32.12 -4.42 -2.47
CA TYR A 107 -31.50 -4.90 -1.23
C TYR A 107 -30.09 -4.35 -1.02
N HIS A 108 -29.28 -4.25 -2.08
CA HIS A 108 -27.93 -3.65 -2.03
C HIS A 108 -28.02 -2.21 -1.52
N ASN A 109 -28.86 -1.38 -2.13
CA ASN A 109 -28.99 0.04 -1.78
C ASN A 109 -29.64 0.24 -0.39
N MET A 110 -30.38 -0.76 0.10
CA MET A 110 -30.92 -0.80 1.46
C MET A 110 -29.94 -1.37 2.50
N PHE A 111 -28.67 -1.61 2.14
CA PHE A 111 -27.64 -2.21 3.01
C PHE A 111 -27.95 -3.63 3.50
N LYS A 112 -28.91 -4.31 2.86
CA LYS A 112 -29.32 -5.69 3.12
C LYS A 112 -28.51 -6.65 2.25
N TYR A 113 -27.21 -6.72 2.55
CA TYR A 113 -26.23 -7.35 1.66
C TYR A 113 -26.43 -8.86 1.50
N LYS A 114 -26.89 -9.55 2.54
CA LYS A 114 -27.11 -11.00 2.50
C LYS A 114 -28.24 -11.36 1.53
N GLU A 115 -29.32 -10.62 1.58
CA GLU A 115 -30.48 -10.74 0.70
C GLU A 115 -30.10 -10.38 -0.74
N ALA A 116 -29.31 -9.31 -0.94
CA ALA A 116 -28.80 -8.94 -2.25
C ALA A 116 -28.00 -10.08 -2.91
N VAL A 117 -27.08 -10.72 -2.17
CA VAL A 117 -26.32 -11.88 -2.65
C VAL A 117 -27.25 -13.02 -3.09
N GLN A 118 -28.29 -13.32 -2.30
CA GLN A 118 -29.25 -14.37 -2.65
C GLN A 118 -29.99 -14.06 -3.94
N HIS A 119 -30.46 -12.83 -4.12
CA HIS A 119 -31.19 -12.45 -5.31
C HIS A 119 -30.30 -12.46 -6.57
N TYR A 120 -29.02 -12.05 -6.48
CA TYR A 120 -28.08 -12.22 -7.58
C TYR A 120 -27.86 -13.69 -7.93
N PHE A 121 -27.73 -14.57 -6.93
CA PHE A 121 -27.62 -16.00 -7.16
C PHE A 121 -28.88 -16.57 -7.84
N GLN A 122 -30.08 -16.19 -7.39
CA GLN A 122 -31.33 -16.62 -8.03
C GLN A 122 -31.42 -16.16 -9.48
N ALA A 123 -31.01 -14.92 -9.78
CA ALA A 123 -30.98 -14.42 -11.15
C ALA A 123 -30.14 -15.33 -12.07
N LEU A 124 -28.94 -15.71 -11.65
CA LEU A 124 -28.03 -16.57 -12.42
C LEU A 124 -28.60 -17.98 -12.72
N ARG A 125 -29.58 -18.45 -11.93
CA ARG A 125 -30.29 -19.72 -12.20
C ARG A 125 -31.17 -19.66 -13.42
N PHE A 126 -31.67 -18.48 -13.79
CA PHE A 126 -32.64 -18.30 -14.87
C PHE A 126 -32.02 -17.78 -16.17
N THR A 127 -30.70 -17.71 -16.26
CA THR A 127 -30.00 -17.29 -17.48
C THR A 127 -28.79 -18.17 -17.76
N THR A 128 -28.42 -18.34 -19.02
CA THR A 128 -27.08 -18.81 -19.39
C THR A 128 -26.12 -17.63 -19.33
N ILE A 129 -24.95 -17.80 -18.71
CA ILE A 129 -23.99 -16.71 -18.54
C ILE A 129 -23.52 -16.20 -19.89
N SER A 130 -23.59 -14.89 -20.04
CA SER A 130 -23.31 -14.12 -21.23
C SER A 130 -22.55 -12.85 -20.84
N GLU A 131 -22.11 -12.06 -21.83
CA GLU A 131 -21.31 -10.86 -21.56
C GLU A 131 -21.99 -9.90 -20.58
N LYS A 132 -23.31 -9.67 -20.70
CA LYS A 132 -24.09 -8.75 -19.82
C LYS A 132 -23.99 -9.08 -18.33
N ASP A 133 -23.74 -10.35 -18.00
CA ASP A 133 -23.74 -10.85 -16.64
C ASP A 133 -22.50 -10.43 -15.85
N HIS A 134 -21.46 -9.88 -16.50
CA HIS A 134 -20.28 -9.33 -15.82
C HIS A 134 -20.65 -8.34 -14.69
N THR A 135 -21.77 -7.63 -14.84
CA THR A 135 -22.31 -6.67 -13.87
C THR A 135 -22.81 -7.34 -12.57
N ILE A 136 -23.34 -8.56 -12.67
CA ILE A 136 -23.79 -9.35 -11.51
C ILE A 136 -22.58 -9.78 -10.69
N PHE A 137 -21.56 -10.34 -11.34
CA PHE A 137 -20.31 -10.77 -10.70
C PHE A 137 -19.59 -9.58 -10.04
N TYR A 138 -19.53 -8.44 -10.72
CA TYR A 138 -18.99 -7.21 -10.13
C TYR A 138 -19.81 -6.74 -8.93
N SER A 139 -21.15 -6.80 -8.99
CA SER A 139 -22.01 -6.44 -7.86
C SER A 139 -21.82 -7.37 -6.67
N LEU A 140 -21.67 -8.68 -6.89
CA LEU A 140 -21.30 -9.65 -5.87
C LEU A 140 -19.95 -9.32 -5.25
N ALA A 141 -18.93 -9.00 -6.07
CA ALA A 141 -17.63 -8.58 -5.58
C ALA A 141 -17.75 -7.37 -4.63
N LEU A 142 -18.47 -6.32 -5.04
CA LEU A 142 -18.68 -5.14 -4.21
C LEU A 142 -19.39 -5.46 -2.88
N LEU A 143 -20.38 -6.36 -2.90
CA LEU A 143 -21.04 -6.83 -1.68
C LEU A 143 -20.07 -7.54 -0.74
N PHE A 144 -19.23 -8.46 -1.25
CA PHE A 144 -18.23 -9.15 -0.43
C PHE A 144 -17.12 -8.22 0.08
N LYS A 145 -16.77 -7.18 -0.69
CA LYS A 145 -15.89 -6.09 -0.24
C LYS A 145 -16.48 -5.37 0.98
N ARG A 146 -17.79 -5.05 0.95
CA ARG A 146 -18.50 -4.42 2.09
C ARG A 146 -18.61 -5.34 3.31
N LEU A 147 -18.71 -6.65 3.08
CA LEU A 147 -18.72 -7.67 4.13
C LEU A 147 -17.32 -8.01 4.68
N ASN A 148 -16.26 -7.32 4.23
CA ASN A 148 -14.86 -7.60 4.56
C ASN A 148 -14.42 -9.05 4.24
N LYS A 149 -15.03 -9.65 3.22
CA LYS A 149 -14.71 -10.99 2.70
C LYS A 149 -13.77 -10.84 1.51
N HIS A 150 -12.48 -10.66 1.80
CA HIS A 150 -11.47 -10.32 0.79
C HIS A 150 -11.29 -11.39 -0.30
N ASP A 151 -11.30 -12.67 0.05
CA ASP A 151 -11.12 -13.75 -0.93
C ASP A 151 -12.30 -13.82 -1.91
N ALA A 152 -13.54 -13.80 -1.40
CA ALA A 152 -14.74 -13.75 -2.22
C ALA A 152 -14.79 -12.50 -3.11
N TYR A 153 -14.38 -11.34 -2.58
CA TYR A 153 -14.28 -10.12 -3.38
C TYR A 153 -13.34 -10.30 -4.58
N LEU A 154 -12.15 -10.87 -4.37
CA LEU A 154 -11.21 -11.14 -5.46
C LEU A 154 -11.77 -12.16 -6.44
N THR A 155 -12.34 -13.27 -5.97
CA THR A 155 -12.93 -14.31 -6.83
C THR A 155 -14.00 -13.74 -7.76
N TYR A 156 -14.99 -13.03 -7.22
CA TYR A 156 -16.09 -12.51 -8.03
C TYR A 156 -15.66 -11.34 -8.94
N LEU A 157 -14.65 -10.57 -8.53
CA LEU A 157 -14.09 -9.54 -9.40
C LEU A 157 -13.27 -10.16 -10.55
N GLU A 158 -12.60 -11.27 -10.31
CA GLU A 158 -11.92 -12.06 -11.35
C GLU A 158 -12.92 -12.68 -12.32
N GLU A 159 -14.04 -13.23 -11.86
CA GLU A 159 -15.11 -13.72 -12.73
C GLU A 159 -15.71 -12.60 -13.59
N ALA A 160 -15.94 -11.42 -13.02
CA ALA A 160 -16.41 -10.24 -13.77
C ALA A 160 -15.41 -9.83 -14.86
N TYR A 161 -14.11 -9.82 -14.53
CA TYR A 161 -13.03 -9.57 -15.47
C TYR A 161 -12.95 -10.63 -16.57
N GLU A 162 -13.10 -11.91 -16.25
CA GLU A 162 -13.04 -12.98 -17.26
C GLU A 162 -14.20 -12.92 -18.27
N ILE A 163 -15.39 -12.49 -17.83
CA ILE A 163 -16.55 -12.31 -18.70
C ILE A 163 -16.36 -11.08 -19.60
N LYS A 164 -15.85 -9.98 -19.02
CA LYS A 164 -15.62 -8.73 -19.74
C LYS A 164 -14.17 -8.24 -19.56
N PRO A 165 -13.22 -8.83 -20.31
CA PRO A 165 -11.81 -8.53 -20.11
C PRO A 165 -11.46 -7.10 -20.50
N ASP A 166 -12.13 -6.54 -21.53
CA ASP A 166 -11.95 -5.18 -22.05
C ASP A 166 -12.43 -4.07 -21.10
N ASN A 167 -13.11 -4.41 -20.01
CA ASN A 167 -13.36 -3.48 -18.92
C ASN A 167 -12.11 -3.33 -18.04
N TYR A 168 -11.28 -2.33 -18.37
CA TYR A 168 -10.03 -2.05 -17.67
C TYR A 168 -10.24 -1.61 -16.21
N ASP A 169 -11.40 -1.09 -15.83
CA ASP A 169 -11.67 -0.69 -14.45
C ASP A 169 -11.67 -1.91 -13.50
N TYR A 170 -12.10 -3.08 -13.98
CA TYR A 170 -11.95 -4.34 -13.24
C TYR A 170 -10.49 -4.72 -13.03
N SER A 171 -9.65 -4.48 -14.04
CA SER A 171 -8.21 -4.69 -13.91
C SER A 171 -7.62 -3.73 -12.88
N LEU A 172 -8.03 -2.45 -12.86
CA LEU A 172 -7.58 -1.51 -11.82
C LEU A 172 -7.97 -1.98 -10.42
N GLU A 173 -9.23 -2.37 -10.20
CA GLU A 173 -9.69 -2.81 -8.89
C GLU A 173 -8.97 -4.09 -8.42
N LEU A 174 -8.75 -5.06 -9.32
CA LEU A 174 -7.95 -6.25 -9.04
C LEU A 174 -6.51 -5.87 -8.68
N ALA A 175 -5.90 -4.99 -9.48
CA ALA A 175 -4.54 -4.54 -9.25
C ALA A 175 -4.37 -3.93 -7.86
N LEU A 176 -5.24 -2.98 -7.48
CA LEU A 176 -5.18 -2.29 -6.19
C LEU A 176 -5.45 -3.24 -5.01
N ALA A 177 -6.42 -4.15 -5.17
CA ALA A 177 -6.70 -5.14 -4.14
C ALA A 177 -5.51 -6.09 -3.91
N LEU A 178 -4.92 -6.60 -4.99
CA LEU A 178 -3.80 -7.53 -4.96
C LEU A 178 -2.48 -6.86 -4.58
N ALA A 179 -2.30 -5.56 -4.88
CA ALA A 179 -1.09 -4.80 -4.60
C ALA A 179 -0.80 -4.67 -3.11
N SER A 180 -1.82 -4.75 -2.25
CA SER A 180 -1.63 -4.79 -0.78
C SER A 180 -1.21 -6.18 -0.28
N GLY A 181 -1.62 -7.25 -0.98
CA GLY A 181 -1.41 -8.64 -0.59
C GLY A 181 -0.08 -9.24 -1.06
N LYS A 182 -0.01 -10.57 -1.02
CA LYS A 182 1.17 -11.36 -1.44
C LYS A 182 1.29 -11.50 -2.97
N ASN A 183 0.21 -11.33 -3.71
CA ASN A 183 0.12 -11.64 -5.14
C ASN A 183 0.60 -10.47 -6.04
N LYS A 184 1.78 -9.91 -5.75
CA LYS A 184 2.32 -8.72 -6.44
C LYS A 184 2.45 -8.90 -7.96
N LYS A 185 2.81 -10.10 -8.44
CA LYS A 185 2.91 -10.38 -9.88
C LYS A 185 1.55 -10.29 -10.58
N LYS A 186 0.49 -10.80 -9.97
CA LYS A 186 -0.88 -10.70 -10.50
C LYS A 186 -1.38 -9.26 -10.44
N ALA A 187 -1.05 -8.54 -9.36
CA ALA A 187 -1.32 -7.10 -9.26
C ALA A 187 -0.69 -6.33 -10.43
N LEU A 188 0.60 -6.55 -10.71
CA LEU A 188 1.32 -5.93 -11.82
C LEU A 188 0.74 -6.27 -13.19
N PHE A 189 0.30 -7.50 -13.41
CA PHE A 189 -0.37 -7.90 -14.65
C PHE A 189 -1.59 -7.02 -14.93
N HIS A 190 -2.50 -6.92 -13.95
CA HIS A 190 -3.71 -6.11 -14.10
C HIS A 190 -3.41 -4.61 -14.13
N LEU A 191 -2.43 -4.15 -13.34
CA LEU A 191 -2.04 -2.74 -13.30
C LEU A 191 -1.49 -2.28 -14.65
N ASN A 192 -0.58 -3.04 -15.23
CA ASN A 192 0.00 -2.73 -16.55
C ASN A 192 -1.05 -2.74 -17.65
N ARG A 193 -2.03 -3.65 -17.56
CA ARG A 193 -3.15 -3.70 -18.49
C ARG A 193 -3.99 -2.41 -18.43
N TYR A 194 -4.28 -1.90 -17.23
CA TYR A 194 -4.97 -0.62 -17.07
C TYR A 194 -4.14 0.57 -17.58
N ILE A 195 -2.85 0.63 -17.20
CA ILE A 195 -1.92 1.69 -17.63
C ILE A 195 -1.81 1.74 -19.16
N GLN A 196 -1.69 0.58 -19.81
CA GLN A 196 -1.61 0.49 -21.28
C GLN A 196 -2.89 1.01 -21.95
N ALA A 197 -4.06 0.74 -21.37
CA ALA A 197 -5.33 1.16 -21.93
C ALA A 197 -5.61 2.66 -21.75
N LYS A 198 -5.25 3.23 -20.60
CA LYS A 198 -5.42 4.67 -20.32
C LYS A 198 -4.31 5.52 -20.95
N GLY A 199 -3.12 4.98 -21.15
CA GLY A 199 -1.99 5.72 -21.71
C GLY A 199 -1.70 6.97 -20.88
N ASN A 200 -1.77 8.14 -21.52
CA ASN A 200 -1.51 9.44 -20.89
C ASN A 200 -2.54 9.82 -19.82
N ASP A 201 -3.74 9.22 -19.83
CA ASP A 201 -4.78 9.47 -18.81
C ASP A 201 -4.58 8.62 -17.54
N THR A 202 -3.47 7.89 -17.45
CA THR A 202 -3.12 7.08 -16.27
C THR A 202 -2.87 7.99 -15.06
N PRO A 203 -3.57 7.79 -13.93
CA PRO A 203 -3.29 8.51 -12.69
C PRO A 203 -1.85 8.26 -12.22
N PRO A 204 -1.06 9.30 -11.90
CA PRO A 204 0.36 9.18 -11.55
C PRO A 204 0.62 8.21 -10.40
N GLU A 205 -0.28 8.14 -9.43
CA GLU A 205 -0.18 7.28 -8.23
C GLU A 205 -0.13 5.79 -8.59
N LEU A 206 -0.63 5.40 -9.77
CA LEU A 206 -0.52 4.04 -10.27
C LEU A 206 0.90 3.67 -10.69
N TYR A 207 1.70 4.64 -11.17
CA TYR A 207 3.12 4.41 -11.41
C TYR A 207 3.85 4.12 -10.09
N LEU A 208 3.52 4.85 -9.03
CA LEU A 208 4.08 4.59 -7.70
C LEU A 208 3.68 3.21 -7.18
N THR A 209 2.42 2.83 -7.35
CA THR A 209 1.91 1.49 -6.98
C THR A 209 2.63 0.39 -7.75
N ALA A 210 2.86 0.58 -9.06
CA ALA A 210 3.63 -0.35 -9.88
C ALA A 210 5.08 -0.45 -9.41
N ALA A 211 5.74 0.68 -9.17
CA ALA A 211 7.13 0.74 -8.68
C ALA A 211 7.31 -0.07 -7.39
N ASN A 212 6.43 0.14 -6.40
CA ASN A 212 6.46 -0.59 -5.14
C ASN A 212 6.21 -2.10 -5.32
N CYS A 213 5.32 -2.48 -6.26
CA CYS A 213 5.10 -3.89 -6.57
C CYS A 213 6.31 -4.53 -7.25
N TYR A 214 6.95 -3.83 -8.19
CA TYR A 214 8.17 -4.28 -8.85
C TYR A 214 9.34 -4.42 -7.86
N GLU A 215 9.52 -3.45 -6.97
CA GLU A 215 10.53 -3.51 -5.92
C GLU A 215 10.30 -4.72 -4.99
N SER A 216 9.03 -4.94 -4.59
CA SER A 216 8.65 -6.08 -3.73
C SER A 216 8.93 -7.45 -4.36
N ILE A 217 8.99 -7.56 -5.69
CA ILE A 217 9.34 -8.82 -6.38
C ILE A 217 10.81 -8.88 -6.80
N GLY A 218 11.62 -7.86 -6.46
CA GLY A 218 13.03 -7.78 -6.77
C GLY A 218 13.36 -7.32 -8.20
N ASP A 219 12.37 -6.85 -8.97
CA ASP A 219 12.59 -6.28 -10.29
C ASP A 219 12.89 -4.78 -10.18
N PHE A 220 14.12 -4.51 -9.74
CA PHE A 220 14.55 -3.16 -9.40
C PHE A 220 14.67 -2.25 -10.63
N ILE A 221 14.92 -2.80 -11.82
CA ILE A 221 15.00 -2.03 -13.07
C ILE A 221 13.63 -1.45 -13.39
N ASN A 222 12.58 -2.27 -13.39
CA ASN A 222 11.23 -1.76 -13.61
C ASN A 222 10.77 -0.86 -12.46
N ALA A 223 11.11 -1.17 -11.21
CA ALA A 223 10.80 -0.29 -10.08
C ALA A 223 11.38 1.13 -10.30
N GLY A 224 12.66 1.23 -10.67
CA GLY A 224 13.32 2.49 -11.02
C GLY A 224 12.63 3.23 -12.16
N ARG A 225 12.27 2.50 -13.24
CA ARG A 225 11.54 3.08 -14.39
C ARG A 225 10.19 3.68 -13.99
N TYR A 226 9.41 2.99 -13.16
CA TYR A 226 8.10 3.46 -12.74
C TYR A 226 8.19 4.61 -11.72
N TYR A 227 9.22 4.63 -10.87
CA TYR A 227 9.53 5.83 -10.07
C TYR A 227 9.85 7.03 -10.96
N GLN A 228 10.65 6.85 -12.02
CA GLN A 228 10.94 7.92 -12.97
C GLN A 228 9.67 8.45 -13.64
N LEU A 229 8.77 7.56 -14.11
CA LEU A 229 7.48 7.96 -14.68
C LEU A 229 6.65 8.81 -13.70
N TYR A 230 6.52 8.39 -12.44
CA TYR A 230 5.88 9.21 -11.41
C TYR A 230 6.55 10.58 -11.24
N LEU A 231 7.88 10.61 -11.16
CA LEU A 231 8.67 11.84 -10.97
C LEU A 231 8.64 12.78 -12.18
N THR A 232 8.28 12.31 -13.39
CA THR A 232 8.02 13.23 -14.52
C THR A 232 6.86 14.18 -14.26
N ILE A 233 5.91 13.77 -13.41
CA ILE A 233 4.70 14.52 -13.06
C ILE A 233 4.87 15.20 -11.70
N HIS A 234 5.54 14.54 -10.75
CA HIS A 234 5.82 15.04 -9.41
C HIS A 234 7.33 15.17 -9.14
N PRO A 235 8.05 16.07 -9.85
CA PRO A 235 9.51 16.14 -9.78
C PRO A 235 10.04 16.56 -8.39
N ASP A 236 9.19 17.19 -7.57
CA ASP A 236 9.54 17.71 -6.26
C ASP A 236 9.12 16.77 -5.10
N ASP A 237 8.73 15.53 -5.40
CA ASP A 237 8.49 14.52 -4.36
C ASP A 237 9.82 13.99 -3.80
N ALA A 238 10.28 14.64 -2.73
CA ALA A 238 11.56 14.34 -2.09
C ALA A 238 11.68 12.88 -1.63
N ALA A 239 10.57 12.26 -1.21
CA ALA A 239 10.58 10.87 -0.74
C ALA A 239 10.87 9.91 -1.89
N ILE A 240 10.26 10.14 -3.04
CA ILE A 240 10.46 9.30 -4.22
C ILE A 240 11.81 9.60 -4.90
N GLN A 241 12.28 10.85 -4.89
CA GLN A 241 13.65 11.19 -5.29
C GLN A 241 14.70 10.42 -4.47
N PHE A 242 14.51 10.35 -3.15
CA PHE A 242 15.36 9.52 -2.28
C PHE A 242 15.26 8.04 -2.62
N ALA A 243 14.04 7.51 -2.74
CA ALA A 243 13.82 6.08 -3.00
C ALA A 243 14.46 5.64 -4.32
N LEU A 244 14.25 6.41 -5.39
CA LEU A 244 14.87 6.15 -6.69
C LEU A 244 16.40 6.22 -6.61
N GLY A 245 16.94 7.25 -5.96
CA GLY A 245 18.38 7.43 -5.84
C GLY A 245 19.06 6.31 -5.02
N TYR A 246 18.44 5.93 -3.91
CA TYR A 246 18.90 4.83 -3.05
C TYR A 246 18.81 3.47 -3.77
N LEU A 247 17.70 3.21 -4.47
CA LEU A 247 17.52 2.00 -5.27
C LEU A 247 18.53 1.92 -6.41
N ALA A 248 18.76 3.05 -7.10
CA ALA A 248 19.71 3.16 -8.19
C ALA A 248 21.13 2.83 -7.72
N TYR A 249 21.54 3.32 -6.55
CA TYR A 249 22.85 3.03 -5.97
C TYR A 249 22.98 1.57 -5.51
N THR A 250 22.00 1.09 -4.72
CA THR A 250 22.14 -0.18 -3.99
C THR A 250 21.74 -1.43 -4.78
N LYS A 251 20.85 -1.30 -5.77
CA LYS A 251 20.25 -2.45 -6.47
C LYS A 251 20.44 -2.43 -7.99
N ILE A 252 20.41 -1.25 -8.60
CA ILE A 252 20.53 -1.11 -10.07
C ILE A 252 21.99 -0.86 -10.48
N SER A 253 22.79 -0.28 -9.59
CA SER A 253 24.16 0.18 -9.85
C SER A 253 24.25 1.27 -10.93
N ASP A 254 23.20 2.10 -11.07
CA ASP A 254 23.22 3.29 -11.92
C ASP A 254 23.65 4.51 -11.10
N MET A 255 24.96 4.77 -11.08
CA MET A 255 25.56 5.84 -10.29
C MET A 255 25.11 7.23 -10.75
N LYS A 256 24.86 7.42 -12.05
CA LYS A 256 24.40 8.70 -12.58
C LYS A 256 22.97 9.00 -12.13
N LEU A 257 22.08 8.01 -12.19
CA LEU A 257 20.72 8.14 -11.71
C LEU A 257 20.67 8.33 -10.19
N ALA A 258 21.51 7.60 -9.46
CA ALA A 258 21.65 7.76 -8.01
C ALA A 258 22.07 9.20 -7.65
N TYR A 259 23.15 9.69 -8.25
CA TYR A 259 23.66 11.03 -8.01
C TYR A 259 22.61 12.11 -8.30
N THR A 260 21.97 12.05 -9.47
CA THR A 260 20.98 13.06 -9.90
C THR A 260 19.74 13.08 -9.00
N SER A 261 19.18 11.90 -8.68
CA SER A 261 17.98 11.79 -7.85
C SER A 261 18.25 12.19 -6.40
N LEU A 262 19.38 11.76 -5.82
CA LEU A 262 19.75 12.13 -4.45
C LEU A 262 20.10 13.61 -4.33
N SER A 263 20.76 14.20 -5.33
CA SER A 263 21.07 15.65 -5.35
C SER A 263 19.79 16.48 -5.45
N LYS A 264 18.84 16.07 -6.29
CA LYS A 264 17.51 16.71 -6.34
C LYS A 264 16.79 16.54 -5.00
N GLY A 265 16.83 15.35 -4.41
CA GLY A 265 16.29 15.10 -3.07
C GLY A 265 16.88 16.03 -2.00
N LEU A 266 18.21 16.20 -1.96
CA LEU A 266 18.89 17.12 -1.04
C LEU A 266 18.39 18.56 -1.13
N SER A 267 18.05 19.03 -2.34
CA SER A 267 17.47 20.36 -2.56
C SER A 267 16.03 20.52 -2.02
N LEU A 268 15.33 19.41 -1.78
CA LEU A 268 13.92 19.36 -1.40
C LEU A 268 13.69 18.97 0.07
N TYR A 269 14.65 18.29 0.70
CA TYR A 269 14.51 17.79 2.07
C TYR A 269 14.34 18.93 3.09
N GLY A 270 13.29 18.82 3.91
CA GLY A 270 13.05 19.75 5.02
C GLY A 270 14.06 19.56 6.16
N ASP A 271 14.04 20.44 7.15
CA ASP A 271 14.96 20.36 8.30
C ASP A 271 14.80 19.09 9.13
N SER A 272 13.62 18.48 9.11
CA SER A 272 13.31 17.22 9.79
C SER A 272 13.84 15.97 9.07
N ASP A 273 14.22 16.06 7.79
CA ASP A 273 14.60 14.89 6.96
C ASP A 273 16.08 14.50 7.13
N LEU A 274 16.60 14.57 8.37
CA LEU A 274 18.02 14.38 8.67
C LEU A 274 18.55 13.04 8.18
N ILE A 275 17.79 11.95 8.32
CA ILE A 275 18.24 10.61 7.92
C ILE A 275 18.43 10.50 6.41
N ARG A 276 17.45 10.96 5.62
CA ARG A 276 17.58 10.97 4.16
C ARG A 276 18.72 11.89 3.73
N LYS A 277 18.85 13.07 4.35
CA LYS A 277 19.99 13.97 4.12
C LYS A 277 21.33 13.26 4.35
N GLY A 278 21.50 12.61 5.51
CA GLY A 278 22.74 11.92 5.87
C GLY A 278 23.07 10.76 4.90
N ILE A 279 22.08 9.93 4.56
CA ILE A 279 22.26 8.83 3.61
C ILE A 279 22.56 9.36 2.21
N SER A 280 21.85 10.38 1.73
CA SER A 280 22.09 10.99 0.41
C SER A 280 23.49 11.58 0.33
N HIS A 281 23.96 12.29 1.36
CA HIS A 281 25.33 12.78 1.42
C HIS A 281 26.34 11.64 1.42
N ALA A 282 26.13 10.58 2.21
CA ALA A 282 27.01 9.41 2.22
C ALA A 282 27.16 8.76 0.84
N ILE A 283 26.02 8.51 0.17
CA ILE A 283 26.00 7.87 -1.16
C ILE A 283 26.61 8.78 -2.22
N ILE A 284 26.30 10.08 -2.22
CA ILE A 284 26.93 11.02 -3.16
C ILE A 284 28.43 11.09 -2.91
N GLY A 285 28.88 11.06 -1.66
CA GLY A 285 30.29 10.97 -1.30
C GLY A 285 30.96 9.71 -1.85
N ASP A 286 30.26 8.57 -1.83
CA ASP A 286 30.73 7.31 -2.44
C ASP A 286 30.89 7.45 -3.95
N ILE A 287 29.87 7.99 -4.63
CA ILE A 287 29.86 8.16 -6.09
C ILE A 287 30.99 9.12 -6.52
N THR A 288 31.12 10.28 -5.88
CA THR A 288 32.17 11.25 -6.24
C THR A 288 33.57 10.74 -5.87
N SER A 289 33.70 9.88 -4.85
CA SER A 289 34.95 9.18 -4.57
C SER A 289 35.32 8.19 -5.68
N MET A 290 34.35 7.49 -6.27
CA MET A 290 34.58 6.59 -7.41
C MET A 290 35.03 7.37 -8.65
N ASP A 291 34.50 8.58 -8.83
CA ASP A 291 34.90 9.52 -9.89
C ASP A 291 36.24 10.24 -9.59
N LEU A 292 36.94 9.87 -8.51
CA LEU A 292 38.20 10.46 -8.05
C LEU A 292 38.10 11.95 -7.66
N ASN A 293 36.88 12.48 -7.50
CA ASN A 293 36.63 13.82 -7.01
C ASN A 293 36.65 13.85 -5.47
N TYR A 294 37.85 13.71 -4.91
CA TYR A 294 38.06 13.55 -3.47
C TYR A 294 37.68 14.77 -2.64
N THR A 295 37.76 15.98 -3.21
CA THR A 295 37.39 17.22 -2.50
C THR A 295 35.87 17.28 -2.27
N GLU A 296 35.09 17.01 -3.32
CA GLU A 296 33.63 16.94 -3.22
C GLU A 296 33.20 15.76 -2.34
N SER A 297 33.80 14.58 -2.54
CA SER A 297 33.54 13.40 -1.73
C SER A 297 33.73 13.65 -0.24
N LEU A 298 34.85 14.28 0.13
CA LEU A 298 35.15 14.62 1.52
C LEU A 298 34.10 15.58 2.10
N ASN A 299 33.70 16.61 1.35
CA ASN A 299 32.67 17.54 1.80
C ASN A 299 31.35 16.81 2.09
N HIS A 300 30.92 15.94 1.18
CA HIS A 300 29.70 15.15 1.37
C HIS A 300 29.80 14.21 2.58
N TYR A 301 30.90 13.50 2.78
CA TYR A 301 31.06 12.66 3.97
C TYR A 301 31.06 13.48 5.27
N LEU A 302 31.69 14.64 5.29
CA LEU A 302 31.70 15.52 6.47
C LEU A 302 30.29 16.05 6.78
N GLN A 303 29.49 16.40 5.77
CA GLN A 303 28.07 16.75 5.96
C GLN A 303 27.28 15.57 6.55
N ALA A 304 27.52 14.34 6.06
CA ALA A 304 26.88 13.15 6.62
C ALA A 304 27.26 12.93 8.11
N ILE A 305 28.52 13.16 8.49
CA ILE A 305 28.95 13.10 9.89
C ILE A 305 28.27 14.16 10.74
N GLN A 306 28.26 15.42 10.29
CA GLN A 306 27.60 16.51 11.02
C GLN A 306 26.12 16.22 11.26
N ILE A 307 25.43 15.65 10.27
CA ILE A 307 24.04 15.21 10.40
C ILE A 307 23.93 14.07 11.43
N SER A 308 24.83 13.09 11.39
CA SER A 308 24.85 11.99 12.34
C SER A 308 25.05 12.47 13.78
N GLU A 309 25.92 13.46 14.01
CA GLU A 309 26.15 14.07 15.33
C GLU A 309 24.90 14.78 15.84
N ARG A 310 24.18 15.52 14.98
CA ARG A 310 22.91 16.14 15.35
C ARG A 310 21.85 15.12 15.77
N ILE A 311 21.75 14.00 15.05
CA ILE A 311 20.82 12.92 15.40
C ILE A 311 21.24 12.27 16.72
N HIS A 312 22.54 12.01 16.90
CA HIS A 312 23.07 11.44 18.14
C HIS A 312 22.78 12.34 19.36
N GLN A 313 22.94 13.66 19.22
CA GLN A 313 22.57 14.62 20.25
C GLN A 313 21.08 14.54 20.58
N SER A 314 20.22 14.49 19.56
CA SER A 314 18.77 14.33 19.77
C SER A 314 18.40 13.03 20.49
N ILE A 315 19.14 11.95 20.26
CA ILE A 315 18.98 10.67 20.97
C ILE A 315 19.36 10.84 22.44
N GLU A 316 20.47 11.52 22.72
CA GLU A 316 20.94 11.75 24.09
C GLU A 316 19.98 12.65 24.88
N ASP A 317 19.51 13.74 24.26
CA ASP A 317 18.50 14.63 24.85
C ASP A 317 17.22 13.85 25.20
N LYS A 318 16.81 12.92 24.33
CA LYS A 318 15.65 12.06 24.55
C LYS A 318 15.88 11.08 25.70
N LYS A 319 17.07 10.48 25.82
CA LYS A 319 17.45 9.61 26.95
C LYS A 319 17.39 10.36 28.27
N ASN A 320 17.93 11.58 28.30
CA ASN A 320 17.89 12.44 29.49
C ASN A 320 16.45 12.80 29.89
N SER A 321 15.58 13.11 28.92
CA SER A 321 14.16 13.36 29.17
C SER A 321 13.46 12.15 29.77
N ILE A 322 13.69 10.95 29.20
CA ILE A 322 13.15 9.67 29.70
C ILE A 322 13.59 9.43 31.15
N GLU A 323 14.86 9.66 31.47
CA GLU A 323 15.37 9.51 32.83
C GLU A 323 14.69 10.48 33.80
N GLY A 324 14.50 11.74 33.39
CA GLY A 324 13.74 12.72 34.17
C GLY A 324 12.30 12.28 34.44
N ILE A 325 11.61 11.70 33.45
CA ILE A 325 10.25 11.15 33.61
C ILE A 325 10.27 9.96 34.59
N LYS A 326 11.24 9.04 34.47
CA LYS A 326 11.40 7.89 35.38
C LYS A 326 11.58 8.33 36.83
N ILE A 327 12.37 9.37 37.08
CA ILE A 327 12.56 9.95 38.41
C ILE A 327 11.24 10.50 38.98
N LYS A 328 10.47 11.25 38.18
CA LYS A 328 9.15 11.77 38.58
C LYS A 328 8.17 10.64 38.92
N ILE A 329 8.08 9.63 38.05
CA ILE A 329 7.25 8.43 38.25
C ILE A 329 7.61 7.75 39.57
N ASN A 330 8.91 7.53 39.84
CA ASN A 330 9.36 6.90 41.08
C ASN A 330 8.97 7.72 42.32
N THR A 331 9.04 9.06 42.23
CA THR A 331 8.65 9.97 43.31
C THR A 331 7.16 9.92 43.59
N ILE A 332 6.32 9.97 42.55
CA ILE A 332 4.86 9.85 42.72
C ILE A 332 4.49 8.46 43.23
N LYS A 333 5.11 7.42 42.69
CA LYS A 333 4.90 6.04 43.13
C LYS A 333 5.20 5.84 44.61
N SER A 334 6.30 6.39 45.14
CA SER A 334 6.59 6.31 46.56
C SER A 334 5.53 7.04 47.40
N THR A 335 5.11 8.25 46.99
CA THR A 335 4.05 8.99 47.70
C THR A 335 2.69 8.27 47.69
N LEU A 336 2.32 7.63 46.58
CA LEU A 336 1.11 6.80 46.47
C LEU A 336 1.14 5.62 47.44
N LEU A 337 2.30 4.96 47.57
CA LEU A 337 2.47 3.81 48.46
C LEU A 337 2.51 4.22 49.94
N ASP A 338 3.24 5.30 50.26
CA ASP A 338 3.48 5.72 51.64
C ASP A 338 2.28 6.49 52.22
N LYS A 339 1.69 7.41 51.44
CA LYS A 339 0.61 8.31 51.90
C LYS A 339 -0.78 7.86 51.48
N LYS A 340 -0.90 6.84 50.60
CA LYS A 340 -2.17 6.36 50.03
C LYS A 340 -3.02 7.48 49.40
N ASP A 341 -2.36 8.50 48.86
CA ASP A 341 -3.03 9.65 48.24
C ASP A 341 -3.46 9.32 46.80
N ILE A 342 -4.66 8.75 46.67
CA ILE A 342 -5.24 8.30 45.40
C ILE A 342 -5.39 9.46 44.39
N SER A 343 -5.38 10.72 44.84
CA SER A 343 -5.50 11.88 43.96
C SER A 343 -4.35 12.04 42.95
N LEU A 344 -3.19 11.43 43.23
CA LEU A 344 -2.00 11.45 42.35
C LEU A 344 -2.02 10.38 41.25
N TYR A 345 -2.99 9.46 41.28
CA TYR A 345 -3.08 8.37 40.30
C TYR A 345 -3.23 8.86 38.83
N PRO A 346 -4.03 9.89 38.51
CA PRO A 346 -4.12 10.42 37.15
C PRO A 346 -2.79 10.99 36.63
N GLU A 347 -2.03 11.68 37.50
CA GLU A 347 -0.71 12.21 37.15
C GLU A 347 0.30 11.08 36.89
N TYR A 348 0.29 10.05 37.74
CA TYR A 348 1.09 8.85 37.55
C TYR A 348 0.79 8.19 36.19
N GLN A 349 -0.50 8.02 35.86
CA GLN A 349 -0.90 7.40 34.59
C GLN A 349 -0.46 8.25 33.38
N SER A 350 -0.64 9.57 33.46
CA SER A 350 -0.17 10.49 32.40
C SER A 350 1.34 10.38 32.16
N LEU A 351 2.14 10.28 33.23
CA LEU A 351 3.59 10.12 33.10
C LEU A 351 4.00 8.76 32.55
N MET A 352 3.26 7.69 32.89
CA MET A 352 3.50 6.36 32.32
C MET A 352 3.21 6.33 30.81
N ASP A 353 2.13 6.98 30.36
CA ASP A 353 1.81 7.12 28.94
C ASP A 353 2.86 7.97 28.22
N GLU A 354 3.28 9.09 28.82
CA GLU A 354 4.36 9.94 28.31
C GLU A 354 5.68 9.15 28.19
N LEU A 355 6.03 8.35 29.21
CA LEU A 355 7.21 7.50 29.19
C LEU A 355 7.15 6.51 28.02
N GLY A 356 6.03 5.81 27.86
CA GLY A 356 5.85 4.82 26.79
C GLY A 356 6.02 5.43 25.39
N ASN A 357 5.45 6.63 25.17
CA ASN A 357 5.60 7.36 23.92
C ASN A 357 7.06 7.80 23.68
N ASN A 358 7.74 8.33 24.70
CA ASN A 358 9.14 8.74 24.58
C ASN A 358 10.07 7.54 24.31
N GLU A 359 9.86 6.39 24.96
CA GLU A 359 10.64 5.17 24.74
C GLU A 359 10.38 4.56 23.35
N LEU A 360 9.18 4.70 22.80
CA LEU A 360 8.89 4.31 21.42
C LEU A 360 9.62 5.20 20.41
N GLU A 361 9.59 6.52 20.63
CA GLU A 361 10.27 7.49 19.78
C GLU A 361 11.79 7.34 19.83
N LEU A 362 12.37 7.12 21.02
CA LEU A 362 13.79 6.84 21.19
C LEU A 362 14.21 5.61 20.38
N ARG A 363 13.47 4.49 20.48
CA ARG A 363 13.75 3.28 19.71
C ARG A 363 13.70 3.53 18.20
N ARG A 364 12.77 4.37 17.75
CA ARG A 364 12.69 4.76 16.34
C ARG A 364 13.91 5.57 15.92
N LEU A 365 14.31 6.57 16.70
CA LEU A 365 15.49 7.39 16.42
C LEU A 365 16.78 6.56 16.41
N GLU A 366 16.97 5.66 17.38
CA GLU A 366 18.12 4.76 17.42
C GLU A 366 18.16 3.81 16.22
N HIS A 367 17.01 3.25 15.83
CA HIS A 367 16.91 2.43 14.62
C HIS A 367 17.24 3.24 13.36
N GLU A 368 16.73 4.45 13.22
CA GLU A 368 17.03 5.32 12.09
C GLU A 368 18.52 5.72 12.06
N TYR A 369 19.11 6.09 13.20
CA TYR A 369 20.53 6.41 13.34
C TYR A 369 21.44 5.24 12.95
N SER A 370 21.06 4.01 13.28
CA SER A 370 21.83 2.81 12.92
C SER A 370 22.02 2.65 11.41
N LYS A 371 21.13 3.22 10.58
CA LYS A 371 21.20 3.16 9.11
C LYS A 371 22.31 4.02 8.51
N LEU A 372 22.87 4.98 9.25
CA LEU A 372 23.93 5.86 8.77
C LEU A 372 25.32 5.21 8.82
N THR A 373 25.47 4.05 9.46
CA THR A 373 26.72 3.27 9.50
C THR A 373 27.96 4.15 9.75
N VAL A 374 27.93 4.96 10.81
CA VAL A 374 28.90 6.04 11.05
C VAL A 374 30.36 5.57 11.05
N GLY A 375 30.63 4.36 11.56
CA GLY A 375 31.98 3.79 11.51
C GLY A 375 32.52 3.56 10.09
N GLU A 376 31.64 3.25 9.13
CA GLU A 376 32.03 3.16 7.72
C GLU A 376 32.36 4.54 7.15
N LEU A 377 31.60 5.58 7.54
CA LEU A 377 31.90 6.97 7.14
C LEU A 377 33.27 7.42 7.64
N TYR A 378 33.65 7.07 8.88
CA TYR A 378 35.00 7.37 9.39
C TYR A 378 36.09 6.75 8.52
N PHE A 379 35.92 5.48 8.13
CA PHE A 379 36.87 4.80 7.26
C PHE A 379 36.93 5.44 5.86
N LYS A 380 35.78 5.82 5.30
CA LYS A 380 35.69 6.47 3.99
C LYS A 380 36.38 7.83 4.00
N ILE A 381 36.12 8.66 5.01
CA ILE A 381 36.79 9.95 5.21
C ILE A 381 38.31 9.78 5.34
N ALA A 382 38.75 8.81 6.15
CA ALA A 382 40.17 8.49 6.32
C ALA A 382 40.84 8.10 4.98
N SER A 383 40.16 7.29 4.19
CA SER A 383 40.61 6.87 2.85
C SER A 383 40.72 8.07 1.90
N THR A 384 39.76 9.00 1.94
CA THR A 384 39.80 10.23 1.12
C THR A 384 40.95 11.16 1.52
N TYR A 385 41.23 11.31 2.82
CA TYR A 385 42.41 12.04 3.29
C TYR A 385 43.72 11.37 2.90
N GLU A 386 43.80 10.03 2.98
CA GLU A 386 44.97 9.27 2.53
C GLU A 386 45.24 9.51 1.03
N ASN A 387 44.18 9.48 0.20
CA ASN A 387 44.28 9.71 -1.25
C ASN A 387 44.70 11.15 -1.59
N THR A 388 44.35 12.11 -0.74
CA THR A 388 44.76 13.53 -0.88
C THR A 388 46.07 13.86 -0.15
N MET A 389 46.81 12.84 0.31
CA MET A 389 48.10 12.96 1.01
C MET A 389 48.04 13.74 2.34
N GLN A 390 46.85 13.89 2.91
CA GLN A 390 46.63 14.49 4.23
C GLN A 390 46.76 13.41 5.31
N TYR A 391 47.98 12.93 5.50
CA TYR A 391 48.26 11.72 6.25
C TYR A 391 47.90 11.80 7.74
N GLN A 392 48.09 12.96 8.37
CA GLN A 392 47.77 13.11 9.78
C GLN A 392 46.25 13.01 10.01
N GLN A 393 45.47 13.71 9.20
CA GLN A 393 44.01 13.62 9.21
C GLN A 393 43.55 12.18 8.92
N ALA A 394 44.17 11.51 7.95
CA ALA A 394 43.85 10.13 7.64
C ALA A 394 44.04 9.20 8.85
N ILE A 395 45.15 9.34 9.60
CA ILE A 395 45.40 8.56 10.82
C ILE A 395 44.32 8.84 11.88
N ASP A 396 43.96 10.10 12.09
CA ASP A 396 42.94 10.48 13.08
C ASP A 396 41.59 9.83 12.76
N TRP A 397 41.16 9.86 11.50
CA TRP A 397 39.89 9.26 11.08
C TRP A 397 39.93 7.73 11.06
N TYR A 398 41.06 7.10 10.71
CA TYR A 398 41.21 5.64 10.87
C TYR A 398 41.14 5.22 12.34
N THR A 399 41.67 6.05 13.25
CA THR A 399 41.58 5.80 14.69
C THR A 399 40.13 5.89 15.18
N ARG A 400 39.35 6.86 14.67
CA ARG A 400 37.89 6.93 14.93
C ARG A 400 37.14 5.71 14.40
N ALA A 401 37.50 5.22 13.20
CA ALA A 401 36.93 3.99 12.66
C ALA A 401 37.21 2.78 13.59
N ILE A 402 38.45 2.64 14.08
CA ILE A 402 38.82 1.61 15.07
C ILE A 402 38.00 1.74 16.34
N ALA A 403 37.89 2.95 16.90
CA ALA A 403 37.12 3.21 18.11
C ALA A 403 35.63 2.87 17.95
N SER A 404 35.07 3.02 16.75
CA SER A 404 33.71 2.61 16.42
C SER A 404 33.50 1.10 16.24
N GLY A 405 34.59 0.31 16.25
CA GLY A 405 34.55 -1.13 16.01
C GLY A 405 34.47 -1.54 14.54
N THR A 406 34.49 -0.59 13.60
CA THR A 406 34.35 -0.84 12.16
C THR A 406 35.71 -0.93 11.47
N LYS A 407 35.89 -1.97 10.64
CA LYS A 407 37.11 -2.17 9.83
C LYS A 407 38.43 -2.12 10.62
N ILE A 408 38.41 -2.54 11.89
CA ILE A 408 39.54 -2.41 12.83
C ILE A 408 40.88 -2.84 12.22
N ARG A 409 40.94 -4.07 11.68
CA ARG A 409 42.17 -4.63 11.11
C ARG A 409 42.65 -3.88 9.87
N GLU A 410 41.73 -3.42 9.03
CA GLU A 410 42.06 -2.64 7.82
C GLU A 410 42.60 -1.27 8.21
N SER A 411 41.91 -0.56 9.11
CA SER A 411 42.31 0.74 9.63
C SER A 411 43.69 0.68 10.31
N SER A 412 43.98 -0.32 11.14
CA SER A 412 45.29 -0.46 11.78
C SER A 412 46.42 -0.64 10.76
N LYS A 413 46.22 -1.48 9.74
CA LYS A 413 47.20 -1.68 8.66
C LYS A 413 47.41 -0.40 7.83
N LYS A 414 46.34 0.36 7.60
CA LYS A 414 46.41 1.65 6.90
C LYS A 414 47.23 2.66 7.70
N ILE A 415 47.00 2.77 9.00
CA ILE A 415 47.77 3.64 9.90
C ILE A 415 49.26 3.29 9.86
N GLU A 416 49.62 2.01 10.01
CA GLU A 416 51.01 1.55 9.97
C GLU A 416 51.69 1.95 8.64
N LYS A 417 51.00 1.72 7.52
CA LYS A 417 51.50 2.10 6.18
C LYS A 417 51.70 3.61 6.05
N ILE A 418 50.78 4.41 6.57
CA ILE A 418 50.88 5.87 6.52
C ILE A 418 52.02 6.36 7.42
N GLN A 419 52.19 5.81 8.62
CA GLN A 419 53.31 6.14 9.50
C GLN A 419 54.66 5.82 8.85
N LEU A 420 54.77 4.70 8.14
CA LEU A 420 55.96 4.38 7.36
C LEU A 420 56.21 5.41 6.24
N LYS A 421 55.17 5.90 5.55
CA LYS A 421 55.31 6.97 4.55
C LYS A 421 55.83 8.27 5.18
N ILE A 422 55.22 8.72 6.28
CA ILE A 422 55.65 9.91 7.01
C ILE A 422 57.12 9.77 7.45
N SER A 423 57.50 8.62 8.00
CA SER A 423 58.89 8.36 8.43
C SER A 423 59.92 8.41 7.29
N ARG A 424 59.47 8.18 6.04
CA ARG A 424 60.29 8.24 4.83
C ARG A 424 60.29 9.62 4.16
N GLY A 425 59.65 10.63 4.76
CA GLY A 425 59.62 12.00 4.27
C GLY A 425 58.57 12.29 3.19
N TYR A 426 57.51 11.49 3.12
CA TYR A 426 56.35 11.72 2.23
C TYR A 426 55.26 12.56 2.87
#